data_AF-A0A285P568-F1
#
_entry.id   AF-A0A285P568-F1
#
_cell.length_a   1.000
_cell.length_b   1.000
_cell.length_c   1.000
_cell.angle_alpha   90.00
_cell.angle_beta   90.00
_cell.angle_gamma   90.00
#
_symmetry.space_group_name_H-M   'P 1'
#
loop_
_entity.id
_entity.type
_entity.pdbx_description
1 polymer ?
#
loop_
_entity_poly.entity_id
_entity_poly.type
_entity_poly.pdbx_seq_one_letter_code
_entity_poly.pdbx_strand_id
1 'polypeptide(L)'
;MKKGFTLVELLIVIALLVILASMAIPSYLMYRDKSKVANFALSIASACAKDAMANCVSKFVEAPTPYSLNGLPNCSNVNTAMGNVEVLLDGSYTCTPNGIASGTVRGMLAGINNYTAVCEFSENNLRCSVR
;
A
#
# COMPACT_ATOMS: atom_id res chain seq x y z
N MET A 1 13.50 26.71 51.00
CA MET A 1 12.34 27.14 50.18
C MET A 1 12.60 26.68 48.76
N LYS A 2 11.77 25.77 48.22
CA LYS A 2 11.96 25.25 46.85
C LYS A 2 11.64 26.36 45.85
N LYS A 3 12.59 26.66 44.96
CA LYS A 3 12.42 27.61 43.86
C LYS A 3 11.40 26.99 42.89
N GLY A 4 10.15 27.44 42.99
CA GLY A 4 9.07 27.01 42.09
C GLY A 4 9.32 27.56 40.68
N PHE A 5 8.91 26.79 39.68
CA PHE A 5 8.88 27.23 38.28
C PHE A 5 8.02 28.49 38.17
N THR A 6 8.46 29.49 37.40
CA THR A 6 7.67 30.70 37.22
C THR A 6 6.52 30.45 36.25
N LEU A 7 5.36 31.07 36.48
CA LEU A 7 4.21 30.97 35.58
C LEU A 7 4.55 31.51 34.17
N VAL A 8 5.46 32.48 34.10
CA VAL A 8 5.97 33.06 32.86
C VAL A 8 6.86 32.06 32.09
N GLU A 9 7.73 31.31 32.77
CA GLU A 9 8.51 30.25 32.11
C GLU A 9 7.60 29.20 31.49
N LEU A 10 6.58 28.76 32.21
CA LEU A 10 5.65 27.75 31.71
C LEU A 10 4.90 28.24 30.46
N LEU A 11 4.47 29.50 30.47
CA LEU A 11 3.72 30.10 29.36
C LEU A 11 4.57 30.20 28.09
N ILE A 12 5.84 30.59 28.19
CA ILE A 12 6.76 30.66 27.04
C ILE A 12 7.01 29.25 26.48
N VAL A 13 7.19 28.25 27.34
CA VAL A 13 7.40 26.86 26.88
C VAL A 13 6.19 26.34 26.11
N ILE A 14 4.97 26.59 26.61
CA ILE A 14 3.73 26.20 25.93
C ILE A 14 3.63 26.90 24.57
N ALA A 15 3.96 28.19 24.49
CA ALA A 15 3.93 28.93 23.23
C ALA A 15 4.86 28.33 22.17
N LEU A 16 6.08 27.93 22.55
CA LEU A 16 7.02 27.27 21.64
C LEU A 16 6.55 25.87 21.22
N LEU A 17 5.98 25.09 22.16
CA LEU A 17 5.43 23.76 21.86
C LEU A 17 4.29 23.82 20.84
N VAL A 18 3.42 24.83 20.91
CA VAL A 18 2.33 25.02 19.95
C VAL A 18 2.87 25.27 18.53
N ILE A 19 3.91 26.10 18.39
CA ILE A 19 4.54 26.37 17.09
C ILE A 19 5.12 25.08 16.50
N LEU A 20 5.90 24.33 17.29
CA LEU A 20 6.51 23.07 16.84
C LEU A 20 5.46 22.01 16.46
N ALA A 21 4.41 21.88 17.29
CA ALA A 21 3.33 20.92 17.05
C ALA A 21 2.58 21.20 15.73
N SER A 22 2.36 22.49 15.39
CA SER A 22 1.65 22.86 14.16
C SER A 22 2.31 22.35 12.88
N MET A 23 3.65 22.25 12.86
CA MET A 23 4.42 21.72 11.72
C MET A 23 4.54 20.19 11.75
N ALA A 24 4.67 19.61 12.95
CA ALA A 24 4.89 18.18 13.12
C ALA A 24 3.62 17.33 12.92
N ILE A 25 2.46 17.83 13.33
CA ILE A 25 1.19 17.09 13.23
C ILE A 25 0.82 16.73 11.77
N PRO A 26 0.80 17.66 10.79
CA PRO A 26 0.38 17.32 9.44
C PRO A 26 1.32 16.30 8.78
N SER A 27 2.63 16.45 8.97
CA SER A 27 3.63 15.51 8.45
C SER A 27 3.51 14.12 9.09
N TYR A 28 3.24 14.06 10.40
CA TYR A 28 3.00 12.81 11.11
C TYR A 28 1.74 12.08 10.63
N LEU A 29 0.65 12.81 10.38
CA LEU A 29 -0.59 12.23 9.85
C LEU A 29 -0.37 11.61 8.46
N MET A 30 0.33 12.31 7.57
CA MET A 30 0.69 11.77 6.24
C MET A 30 1.54 10.51 6.33
N TYR A 31 2.55 10.49 7.22
CA TYR A 31 3.40 9.31 7.41
C TYR A 31 2.60 8.13 7.94
N ARG A 32 1.72 8.36 8.92
CA ARG A 32 0.83 7.32 9.45
C ARG A 32 -0.06 6.73 8.38
N ASP A 33 -0.66 7.56 7.53
CA ASP A 33 -1.54 7.09 6.48
C ASP A 33 -0.78 6.30 5.40
N LYS A 34 0.42 6.77 5.02
CA LYS A 34 1.32 6.01 4.14
C LYS A 34 1.69 4.65 4.74
N SER A 35 2.02 4.61 6.04
CA SER A 35 2.34 3.35 6.73
C SER A 35 1.15 2.40 6.80
N LYS A 36 -0.09 2.89 6.96
CA LYS A 36 -1.28 2.02 6.92
C LYS A 36 -1.43 1.38 5.54
N VAL A 37 -1.34 2.17 4.47
CA VAL A 37 -1.42 1.65 3.09
C VAL A 37 -0.28 0.67 2.80
N ALA A 38 0.94 0.96 3.28
CA ALA A 38 2.09 0.06 3.16
C ALA A 38 1.92 -1.28 3.90
N ASN A 39 1.19 -1.32 5.02
CA ASN A 39 0.98 -2.56 5.76
C ASN A 39 -0.20 -3.38 5.24
N PHE A 40 -1.33 -2.73 4.96
CA PHE A 40 -2.56 -3.41 4.59
C PHE A 40 -2.68 -3.57 3.06
N ALA A 41 -2.71 -2.46 2.33
CA ALA A 41 -2.97 -2.49 0.89
C ALA A 41 -1.79 -3.09 0.09
N LEU A 42 -0.55 -2.74 0.45
CA LEU A 42 0.64 -3.29 -0.22
C LEU A 42 0.80 -4.79 0.01
N SER A 43 0.51 -5.27 1.21
CA SER A 43 0.57 -6.70 1.53
C SER A 43 -0.42 -7.49 0.66
N ILE A 44 -1.69 -7.02 0.59
CA ILE A 44 -2.73 -7.65 -0.22
C ILE A 44 -2.40 -7.58 -1.72
N ALA A 45 -1.99 -6.41 -2.23
CA ALA A 45 -1.59 -6.26 -3.63
C ALA A 45 -0.40 -7.18 -3.99
N SER A 46 0.56 -7.34 -3.07
CA SER A 46 1.70 -8.24 -3.28
C SER A 46 1.30 -9.71 -3.27
N ALA A 47 0.32 -10.08 -2.45
CA ALA A 47 -0.23 -11.43 -2.41
C ALA A 47 -0.96 -11.75 -3.72
N CYS A 48 -1.80 -10.84 -4.21
CA CYS A 48 -2.45 -10.98 -5.52
C CYS A 48 -1.42 -11.13 -6.66
N ALA A 49 -0.39 -10.28 -6.68
CA ALA A 49 0.65 -10.36 -7.72
C ALA A 49 1.42 -11.70 -7.67
N LYS A 50 1.69 -12.26 -6.49
CA LYS A 50 2.31 -13.58 -6.36
C LYS A 50 1.38 -14.70 -6.84
N ASP A 51 0.09 -14.60 -6.52
CA ASP A 51 -0.92 -15.55 -6.97
C ASP A 51 -1.06 -15.54 -8.50
N ALA A 52 -1.03 -14.33 -9.10
CA ALA A 52 -0.99 -14.12 -10.54
C ALA A 52 0.20 -14.82 -11.21
N MET A 53 1.40 -14.64 -10.65
CA MET A 53 2.62 -15.30 -11.12
C MET A 53 2.52 -16.82 -10.99
N ALA A 54 2.08 -17.33 -9.83
CA ALA A 54 1.92 -18.76 -9.59
C ALA A 54 0.89 -19.40 -10.54
N ASN A 55 -0.24 -18.73 -10.78
CA ASN A 55 -1.27 -19.19 -11.69
C ASN A 55 -0.76 -19.27 -13.13
N CYS A 56 0.02 -18.28 -13.57
CA CYS A 56 0.64 -18.30 -14.89
C CYS A 56 1.65 -19.45 -15.03
N VAL A 57 2.52 -19.69 -14.05
CA VAL A 57 3.47 -20.82 -14.10
C VAL A 57 2.74 -22.17 -14.16
N SER A 58 1.59 -22.30 -13.50
CA SER A 58 0.78 -23.52 -13.55
C SER A 58 0.07 -23.75 -14.89
N LYS A 59 -0.03 -22.71 -15.73
CA LYS A 59 -0.64 -22.77 -17.07
C LYS A 59 0.47 -22.92 -18.12
N PHE A 60 0.47 -24.03 -18.83
CA PHE A 60 1.27 -24.14 -20.05
C PHE A 60 0.52 -23.42 -21.18
N VAL A 61 1.10 -22.34 -21.69
CA VAL A 61 0.57 -21.57 -22.83
C VAL A 61 1.55 -21.62 -23.98
N GLU A 62 1.08 -21.84 -25.21
CA GLU A 62 1.94 -21.97 -26.40
C GLU A 62 2.33 -20.60 -26.99
N ALA A 63 1.60 -19.54 -26.62
CA ALA A 63 1.87 -18.16 -27.02
C ALA A 63 1.55 -17.19 -25.85
N PRO A 64 2.03 -15.94 -25.89
CA PRO A 64 1.60 -14.91 -24.96
C PRO A 64 0.09 -14.75 -25.00
N THR A 65 -0.59 -15.07 -23.90
CA THR A 65 -2.05 -14.99 -23.80
C THR A 65 -2.45 -13.99 -22.72
N PRO A 66 -3.46 -13.15 -22.99
CA PRO A 66 -4.07 -12.36 -21.94
C PRO A 66 -4.76 -13.30 -20.95
N TYR A 67 -4.66 -13.01 -19.67
CA TYR A 67 -5.36 -13.74 -18.62
C TYR A 67 -6.00 -12.76 -17.63
N SER A 68 -6.93 -13.24 -16.83
CA SER A 68 -7.61 -12.43 -15.82
C SER A 68 -7.16 -12.87 -14.44
N LEU A 69 -6.94 -11.89 -13.56
CA LEU A 69 -6.73 -12.15 -12.13
C LEU A 69 -8.05 -12.29 -11.36
N ASN A 70 -9.19 -12.10 -12.03
CA ASN A 70 -10.50 -12.31 -11.40
C ASN A 70 -10.65 -13.77 -10.97
N GLY A 71 -11.07 -13.96 -9.72
CA GLY A 71 -11.28 -15.28 -9.14
C GLY A 71 -10.03 -15.90 -8.51
N LEU A 72 -8.87 -15.22 -8.56
CA LEU A 72 -7.72 -15.62 -7.74
C LEU A 72 -8.01 -15.26 -6.27
N PRO A 73 -7.71 -16.16 -5.32
CA PRO A 73 -8.12 -16.01 -3.92
C PRO A 73 -7.54 -14.76 -3.26
N ASN A 74 -6.34 -14.34 -3.68
CA ASN A 74 -5.66 -13.16 -3.13
C ASN A 74 -5.93 -11.86 -3.90
N CYS A 75 -6.69 -11.91 -5.00
CA CYS A 75 -6.97 -10.78 -5.89
C CYS A 75 -8.38 -10.21 -5.72
N SER A 76 -8.92 -10.27 -4.51
CA SER A 76 -10.25 -9.78 -4.16
C SER A 76 -10.17 -8.68 -3.11
N ASN A 77 -11.23 -7.88 -2.99
CA ASN A 77 -11.35 -6.88 -1.93
C ASN A 77 -11.37 -7.56 -0.56
N VAL A 78 -10.66 -6.97 0.42
CA VAL A 78 -10.52 -7.54 1.77
C VAL A 78 -10.87 -6.50 2.81
N ASN A 79 -11.79 -6.85 3.72
CA ASN A 79 -12.06 -6.04 4.89
C ASN A 79 -10.99 -6.29 5.96
N THR A 80 -10.20 -5.26 6.26
CA THR A 80 -9.23 -5.28 7.35
C THR A 80 -9.78 -4.52 8.55
N ALA A 81 -9.15 -4.68 9.72
CA ALA A 81 -9.48 -3.87 10.90
C ALA A 81 -9.31 -2.36 10.69
N MET A 82 -8.56 -1.94 9.65
CA MET A 82 -8.31 -0.54 9.31
C MET A 82 -9.25 0.00 8.23
N GLY A 83 -10.09 -0.85 7.62
CA GLY A 83 -10.95 -0.49 6.49
C GLY A 83 -10.93 -1.52 5.38
N ASN A 84 -11.81 -1.34 4.39
CA ASN A 84 -11.82 -2.15 3.18
C ASN A 84 -10.60 -1.82 2.31
N VAL A 85 -9.90 -2.85 1.85
CA VAL A 85 -8.86 -2.73 0.83
C VAL A 85 -9.46 -3.16 -0.49
N GLU A 86 -9.54 -2.22 -1.43
CA GLU A 86 -10.01 -2.45 -2.78
C GLU A 86 -8.83 -2.81 -3.68
N VAL A 87 -8.90 -3.99 -4.29
CA VAL A 87 -7.91 -4.46 -5.24
C VAL A 87 -8.38 -4.08 -6.64
N LEU A 88 -7.69 -3.11 -7.24
CA LEU A 88 -7.97 -2.67 -8.60
C LEU A 88 -7.08 -3.46 -9.57
N LEU A 89 -7.76 -4.24 -10.42
CA LEU A 89 -7.15 -5.01 -11.49
C LEU A 89 -7.13 -4.20 -12.78
N ASP A 90 -6.34 -3.13 -12.77
CA ASP A 90 -6.27 -2.15 -13.87
C ASP A 90 -5.03 -2.46 -14.73
N GLY A 91 -5.21 -3.32 -15.74
CA GLY A 91 -4.13 -3.71 -16.63
C GLY A 91 -4.47 -4.89 -17.52
N SER A 92 -3.70 -5.02 -18.61
CA SER A 92 -3.62 -6.26 -19.37
C SER A 92 -2.62 -7.18 -18.65
N TYR A 93 -3.08 -8.34 -18.20
CA TYR A 93 -2.20 -9.35 -17.63
C TYR A 93 -1.83 -10.33 -18.74
N THR A 94 -0.54 -10.56 -18.94
CA THR A 94 -0.06 -11.48 -19.98
C THR A 94 0.72 -12.62 -19.36
N CYS A 95 0.43 -13.85 -19.78
CA CYS A 95 1.20 -15.03 -19.43
C CYS A 95 1.93 -15.53 -20.68
N THR A 96 3.23 -15.72 -20.60
CA THR A 96 4.06 -16.18 -21.72
C THR A 96 4.40 -17.67 -21.60
N PRO A 97 4.84 -18.34 -22.69
CA PRO A 97 5.14 -19.77 -22.68
C PRO A 97 6.21 -20.22 -21.68
N ASN A 98 7.06 -19.29 -21.25
CA ASN A 98 8.09 -19.54 -20.24
C ASN A 98 7.56 -19.44 -18.79
N GLY A 99 6.24 -19.39 -18.59
CA GLY A 99 5.61 -19.22 -17.27
C GLY A 99 5.81 -17.82 -16.70
N ILE A 100 6.16 -16.83 -17.53
CA ILE A 100 6.38 -15.46 -17.07
C ILE A 100 5.07 -14.70 -17.17
N ALA A 101 4.59 -14.24 -16.01
CA ALA A 101 3.46 -13.34 -15.88
C ALA A 101 3.93 -11.88 -15.93
N SER A 102 3.12 -11.01 -16.55
CA SER A 102 3.30 -9.56 -16.50
C SER A 102 1.98 -8.84 -16.19
N GLY A 103 2.05 -7.74 -15.45
CA GLY A 103 0.92 -6.86 -15.18
C GLY A 103 1.11 -5.99 -13.93
N THR A 104 0.05 -5.26 -13.58
CA THR A 104 0.02 -4.36 -12.43
C THR A 104 -1.21 -4.63 -11.57
N VAL A 105 -1.01 -4.70 -10.26
CA VAL A 105 -2.08 -4.76 -9.25
C VAL A 105 -2.03 -3.49 -8.43
N ARG A 106 -3.20 -2.87 -8.22
CA ARG A 106 -3.32 -1.73 -7.33
C ARG A 106 -4.16 -2.09 -6.11
N GLY A 107 -3.79 -1.56 -4.95
CA GLY A 107 -4.52 -1.71 -3.70
C GLY A 107 -4.81 -0.33 -3.11
N MET A 108 -6.08 -0.02 -2.88
CA MET A 108 -6.53 1.23 -2.26
C MET A 108 -7.15 0.92 -0.90
N LEU A 109 -6.81 1.69 0.14
CA LEU A 109 -7.42 1.53 1.46
C LEU A 109 -8.54 2.56 1.63
N ALA A 110 -9.74 2.08 1.93
CA ALA A 110 -10.91 2.94 2.15
C ALA A 110 -10.62 4.00 3.23
N GLY A 111 -10.90 5.25 2.90
CA GLY A 111 -10.64 6.40 3.78
C GLY A 111 -9.25 7.04 3.61
N ILE A 112 -8.36 6.47 2.78
CA ILE A 112 -7.06 7.07 2.44
C ILE A 112 -6.90 7.12 0.92
N ASN A 113 -7.24 8.28 0.33
CA ASN A 113 -7.23 8.44 -1.13
C ASN A 113 -5.91 9.01 -1.68
N ASN A 114 -5.02 9.50 -0.80
CA ASN A 114 -3.76 10.12 -1.19
C ASN A 114 -2.63 9.11 -1.41
N TYR A 115 -2.87 7.82 -1.11
CA TYR A 115 -1.88 6.77 -1.22
C TYR A 115 -2.50 5.52 -1.85
N THR A 116 -1.80 4.93 -2.81
CA THR A 116 -2.15 3.68 -3.49
C THR A 116 -0.96 2.72 -3.44
N ALA A 117 -1.23 1.47 -3.07
CA ALA A 117 -0.25 0.41 -3.22
C ALA A 117 -0.22 -0.05 -4.68
N VAL A 118 0.95 -0.10 -5.30
CA VAL A 118 1.14 -0.54 -6.68
C VAL A 118 2.17 -1.66 -6.69
N CYS A 119 1.76 -2.82 -7.19
CA CYS A 119 2.63 -3.96 -7.43
C CYS A 119 2.70 -4.26 -8.92
N GLU A 120 3.88 -4.06 -9.48
CA GLU A 120 4.21 -4.39 -10.87
C GLU A 120 4.99 -5.71 -10.85
N PHE A 121 4.56 -6.65 -11.69
CA PHE A 121 5.29 -7.90 -11.89
C PHE A 121 5.55 -8.07 -13.39
N SER A 122 6.78 -8.41 -13.74
CA SER A 122 7.21 -8.68 -15.12
C SER A 122 8.55 -9.40 -15.09
N GLU A 123 8.83 -10.27 -16.06
CA GLU A 123 10.12 -10.97 -16.18
C GLU A 123 10.57 -11.66 -14.88
N ASN A 124 9.61 -12.27 -14.17
CA ASN A 124 9.83 -12.93 -12.88
C ASN A 124 10.31 -12.00 -11.74
N ASN A 125 10.19 -10.69 -11.94
CA ASN A 125 10.50 -9.66 -10.95
C ASN A 125 9.20 -9.06 -10.41
N LEU A 126 9.10 -8.93 -9.09
CA LEU A 126 7.98 -8.29 -8.40
C LEU A 126 8.48 -7.00 -7.71
N ARG A 127 7.88 -5.86 -8.06
CA ARG A 127 8.18 -4.56 -7.48
C ARG A 127 6.90 -3.96 -6.90
N CYS A 128 6.86 -3.83 -5.59
CA CYS A 128 5.74 -3.22 -4.88
C CYS A 128 6.17 -1.90 -4.23
N SER A 129 5.37 -0.84 -4.41
CA SER A 129 5.61 0.48 -3.83
C SER A 129 4.31 1.15 -3.42
N VAL A 130 4.36 2.05 -2.45
CA VAL A 130 3.24 2.94 -2.11
C VAL A 130 3.48 4.28 -2.77
N ARG A 131 2.57 4.66 -3.67
CA ARG A 131 2.56 5.94 -4.39
C ARG A 131 1.51 6.86 -3.81
#